data_AF-A0AAD5JY45-F1
#
_entry.id   AF-A0AAD5JY45-F1
#
_cell.length_a   1.000
_cell.length_b   1.000
_cell.length_c   1.000
_cell.angle_alpha   90.00
_cell.angle_beta   90.00
_cell.angle_gamma   90.00
#
_symmetry.space_group_name_H-M   'P 1'
#
loop_
_entity.id
_entity.type
_entity.pdbx_description
1 polymer ?
#
loop_
_entity_poly.entity_id
_entity_poly.type
_entity_poly.pdbx_seq_one_letter_code
_entity_poly.pdbx_strand_id
1 'polypeptide(L)'
;MITVNTKDKDRRQCRLRFARFFGQLFKVTSLYLESNLDGTFEECVREALVTGDVESLLVMCAAAERPVDVMSMCMMVNMAAEQLWTYLETFDDWLATNPTPEQRARMAQNEQAHQQQQLGFQEELPPPEWLLPDRYKITDDTKLRLTLMDGLYKHGWRWFD
;
A
#
# COMPACT_ATOMS: atom_id res chain seq x y z
N MET A 1 -10.22 -20.81 -30.54
CA MET A 1 -10.24 -21.67 -29.34
C MET A 1 -9.17 -21.13 -28.40
N ILE A 2 -9.53 -20.32 -27.41
CA ILE A 2 -8.56 -19.75 -26.46
C ILE A 2 -8.34 -20.81 -25.39
N THR A 3 -7.21 -21.51 -25.46
CA THR A 3 -6.74 -22.41 -24.40
C THR A 3 -6.46 -21.60 -23.15
N VAL A 4 -7.44 -21.50 -22.25
CA VAL A 4 -7.23 -20.88 -20.94
C VAL A 4 -6.34 -21.81 -20.12
N ASN A 5 -5.15 -21.32 -19.81
CA ASN A 5 -4.12 -22.02 -19.05
C ASN A 5 -4.66 -22.42 -17.66
N THR A 6 -4.76 -23.73 -17.41
CA THR A 6 -5.37 -24.29 -16.19
C THR A 6 -4.65 -23.84 -14.91
N LYS A 7 -3.33 -23.62 -14.97
CA LYS A 7 -2.54 -23.11 -13.84
C LYS A 7 -2.96 -21.72 -13.38
N ASP A 8 -3.36 -20.85 -14.30
CA ASP A 8 -3.77 -19.48 -13.98
C ASP A 8 -5.16 -19.45 -13.32
N LYS A 9 -6.03 -20.38 -13.71
CA LYS A 9 -7.33 -20.59 -13.06
C LYS A 9 -7.18 -21.04 -11.61
N ASP A 10 -6.29 -22.01 -11.35
CA ASP A 10 -6.06 -22.52 -9.99
C ASP A 10 -5.46 -21.44 -9.08
N ARG A 11 -4.50 -20.65 -9.59
CA ARG A 11 -3.91 -19.52 -8.85
C ARG A 11 -4.96 -18.45 -8.52
N ARG A 12 -5.79 -18.06 -9.48
CA ARG A 12 -6.89 -17.11 -9.26
C ARG A 12 -7.85 -17.63 -8.19
N GLN A 13 -8.25 -18.90 -8.26
CA GLN A 13 -9.18 -19.47 -7.29
C GLN A 13 -8.58 -19.52 -5.88
N CYS A 14 -7.32 -19.92 -5.73
CA CYS A 14 -6.62 -19.87 -4.44
C CYS A 14 -6.57 -18.45 -3.87
N ARG A 15 -6.25 -17.46 -4.70
CA ARG A 15 -6.21 -16.04 -4.29
C ARG A 15 -7.57 -15.54 -3.79
N LEU A 16 -8.65 -15.81 -4.53
CA LEU A 16 -10.00 -15.38 -4.13
C LEU A 16 -10.49 -16.08 -2.86
N ARG A 17 -10.16 -17.36 -2.67
CA ARG A 17 -10.44 -18.07 -1.41
C ARG A 17 -9.69 -17.46 -0.23
N PHE A 18 -8.43 -17.10 -0.44
CA PHE A 18 -7.62 -16.42 0.58
C PHE A 18 -8.19 -15.04 0.93
N ALA A 19 -8.57 -14.24 -0.06
CA ALA A 19 -9.22 -12.94 0.14
C ALA A 19 -10.54 -13.07 0.92
N ARG A 20 -11.34 -14.09 0.62
CA ARG A 20 -12.58 -14.39 1.35
C ARG A 20 -12.30 -14.76 2.81
N PHE A 21 -11.31 -15.61 3.07
CA PHE A 21 -10.89 -15.97 4.42
C PHE A 21 -10.45 -14.74 5.22
N PHE A 22 -9.61 -13.88 4.64
CA PHE A 22 -9.17 -12.64 5.28
C PHE A 22 -10.33 -11.68 5.56
N GLY A 23 -11.26 -11.52 4.62
CA GLY A 23 -12.46 -10.73 4.84
C GLY A 23 -13.29 -11.23 6.04
N GLN A 24 -13.50 -12.55 6.12
CA GLN A 24 -14.19 -13.15 7.26
C GLN A 24 -13.41 -12.94 8.58
N LEU A 25 -12.08 -13.01 8.54
CA LEU A 25 -11.25 -12.74 9.70
C LEU A 25 -11.50 -11.31 10.19
N PHE A 26 -11.49 -10.30 9.32
CA PHE A 26 -11.78 -8.91 9.70
C PHE A 26 -13.16 -8.73 10.33
N LYS A 27 -14.18 -9.44 9.82
CA LYS A 27 -15.53 -9.42 10.41
C LYS A 27 -15.57 -10.03 11.81
N VAL A 28 -14.86 -11.14 12.02
CA VAL A 28 -14.82 -11.79 13.34
C VAL A 28 -13.99 -10.95 14.31
N THR A 29 -12.84 -10.46 13.88
CA THR A 29 -11.92 -9.75 14.76
C THR A 29 -12.33 -8.32 15.06
N SER A 30 -13.11 -7.65 14.20
CA SER A 30 -13.72 -6.35 14.53
C SER A 30 -14.64 -6.42 15.75
N LEU A 31 -15.16 -7.62 16.09
CA LEU A 31 -15.93 -7.85 17.31
C LEU A 31 -15.05 -7.97 18.58
N TYR A 32 -13.73 -8.18 18.43
CA TYR A 32 -12.83 -8.53 19.54
C TYR A 32 -11.58 -7.65 19.68
N LEU A 33 -11.21 -6.80 18.70
CA LEU A 33 -10.00 -5.99 18.72
C LEU A 33 -10.23 -4.59 18.12
N GLU A 34 -10.17 -3.55 18.97
CA GLU A 34 -10.44 -2.14 18.63
C GLU A 34 -9.20 -1.32 18.18
N SER A 35 -8.14 -1.88 17.59
CA SER A 35 -7.03 -0.99 17.15
C SER A 35 -6.08 -1.48 16.05
N ASN A 36 -5.62 -2.74 16.04
CA ASN A 36 -4.54 -3.13 15.12
C ASN A 36 -5.02 -3.69 13.76
N LEU A 37 -6.28 -4.11 13.66
CA LEU A 37 -6.79 -4.80 12.47
C LEU A 37 -7.37 -3.86 11.42
N ASP A 38 -7.86 -2.69 11.81
CA ASP A 38 -8.31 -1.68 10.85
C ASP A 38 -7.14 -1.16 10.02
N GLY A 39 -5.97 -0.90 10.63
CA GLY A 39 -4.75 -0.57 9.88
C GLY A 39 -4.32 -1.69 8.92
N THR A 40 -4.59 -2.96 9.27
CA THR A 40 -4.30 -4.10 8.38
C THR A 40 -5.30 -4.16 7.20
N PHE A 41 -6.57 -3.86 7.43
CA PHE A 41 -7.57 -3.79 6.37
C PHE A 41 -7.28 -2.66 5.38
N GLU A 42 -6.96 -1.48 5.90
CA GLU A 42 -6.57 -0.31 5.09
C GLU A 42 -5.33 -0.60 4.24
N GLU A 43 -4.36 -1.35 4.77
CA GLU A 43 -3.20 -1.84 4.01
C GLU A 43 -3.61 -2.75 2.86
N CYS A 44 -4.52 -3.70 3.10
CA CYS A 44 -5.03 -4.57 2.05
C CYS A 44 -5.79 -3.78 0.96
N VAL A 45 -6.59 -2.79 1.35
CA VAL A 45 -7.27 -1.88 0.41
C VAL A 45 -6.26 -1.14 -0.44
N ARG A 46 -5.24 -0.56 0.21
CA ARG A 46 -4.18 0.19 -0.46
C ARG A 46 -3.44 -0.66 -1.48
N GLU A 47 -2.92 -1.81 -1.06
CA GLU A 47 -2.16 -2.69 -1.94
C GLU A 47 -3.02 -3.16 -3.12
N ALA A 48 -4.28 -3.51 -2.88
CA ALA A 48 -5.17 -3.95 -3.95
C ALA A 48 -5.49 -2.83 -4.97
N LEU A 49 -5.65 -1.58 -4.52
CA LEU A 49 -5.89 -0.43 -5.40
C LEU A 49 -4.64 -0.05 -6.22
N VAL A 50 -3.47 -0.10 -5.60
CA VAL A 50 -2.19 0.18 -6.27
C VAL A 50 -1.88 -0.89 -7.31
N THR A 51 -2.05 -2.17 -6.96
CA THR A 51 -1.76 -3.31 -7.86
C THR A 51 -2.87 -3.59 -8.87
N GLY A 52 -4.06 -3.01 -8.70
CA GLY A 52 -5.21 -3.22 -9.57
C GLY A 52 -5.96 -4.54 -9.34
N ASP A 53 -5.73 -5.24 -8.21
CA ASP A 53 -6.44 -6.48 -7.84
C ASP A 53 -7.81 -6.22 -7.21
N VAL A 54 -8.69 -5.59 -8.00
CA VAL A 54 -10.06 -5.21 -7.63
C VAL A 54 -10.95 -6.43 -7.34
N GLU A 55 -10.62 -7.59 -7.90
CA GLU A 55 -11.38 -8.83 -7.68
C GLU A 55 -11.24 -9.31 -6.24
N SER A 56 -10.00 -9.45 -5.78
CA SER A 56 -9.70 -9.87 -4.43
C SER A 56 -10.21 -8.85 -3.41
N LEU A 57 -10.08 -7.55 -3.71
CA LEU A 57 -10.62 -6.47 -2.89
C LEU A 57 -12.14 -6.59 -2.70
N LEU A 58 -12.89 -6.76 -3.79
CA LEU A 58 -14.34 -6.88 -3.73
C LEU A 58 -14.78 -8.12 -2.92
N VAL A 59 -14.10 -9.26 -3.13
CA VAL A 59 -14.37 -10.49 -2.37
C VAL A 59 -14.08 -10.31 -0.88
N MET A 60 -12.96 -9.65 -0.56
CA MET A 60 -12.58 -9.36 0.83
C MET A 60 -13.59 -8.43 1.50
N CYS A 61 -13.97 -7.32 0.86
CA CYS A 61 -14.98 -6.38 1.37
C CYS A 61 -16.33 -7.05 1.60
N ALA A 62 -16.78 -7.86 0.63
CA ALA A 62 -18.03 -8.61 0.76
C ALA A 62 -17.99 -9.60 1.94
N ALA A 63 -16.88 -10.31 2.11
CA ALA A 63 -16.70 -11.26 3.22
C ALA A 63 -16.56 -10.57 4.59
N ALA A 64 -16.01 -9.34 4.60
CA ALA A 64 -15.89 -8.49 5.79
C ALA A 64 -17.19 -7.73 6.13
N GLU A 65 -18.22 -7.82 5.28
CA GLU A 65 -19.44 -7.00 5.36
C GLU A 65 -19.16 -5.50 5.42
N ARG A 66 -18.10 -5.06 4.73
CA ARG A 66 -17.74 -3.64 4.60
C ARG A 66 -18.20 -3.10 3.24
N PRO A 67 -18.77 -1.90 3.20
CA PRO A 67 -19.15 -1.29 1.93
C PRO A 67 -17.90 -0.96 1.09
N VAL A 68 -18.01 -1.17 -0.22
CA VAL A 68 -17.04 -0.65 -1.18
C VAL A 68 -17.42 0.80 -1.50
N ASP A 69 -16.71 1.74 -0.90
CA ASP A 69 -16.74 3.15 -1.27
C ASP A 69 -15.43 3.48 -2.00
N VAL A 70 -15.48 3.42 -3.33
CA VAL A 70 -14.30 3.62 -4.19
C VAL A 70 -13.67 4.98 -3.94
N MET A 71 -14.47 6.03 -3.73
CA MET A 71 -13.95 7.39 -3.56
C MET A 71 -13.26 7.55 -2.21
N SER A 72 -13.90 7.07 -1.13
CA SER A 72 -13.29 7.08 0.21
C SER A 72 -12.01 6.24 0.25
N MET A 73 -12.02 5.05 -0.33
CA MET A 73 -10.83 4.18 -0.40
C MET A 73 -9.69 4.82 -1.20
N CYS A 74 -9.99 5.47 -2.34
CA CYS A 74 -8.97 6.18 -3.09
C CYS A 74 -8.41 7.39 -2.34
N MET A 75 -9.28 8.15 -1.66
CA MET A 75 -8.87 9.30 -0.85
C MET A 75 -7.95 8.86 0.29
N MET A 76 -8.28 7.77 0.99
CA MET A 76 -7.45 7.18 2.04
C MET A 76 -6.03 6.85 1.54
N VAL A 77 -5.90 6.24 0.36
CA VAL A 77 -4.59 5.92 -0.22
C VAL A 77 -3.80 7.17 -0.58
N ASN A 78 -4.45 8.17 -1.19
CA ASN A 78 -3.80 9.43 -1.54
C ASN A 78 -3.33 10.18 -0.29
N MET A 79 -4.16 10.25 0.77
CA MET A 79 -3.78 10.87 2.03
C MET A 79 -2.60 10.15 2.69
N ALA A 80 -2.55 8.82 2.64
CA ALA A 80 -1.41 8.07 3.13
C ALA A 80 -0.12 8.38 2.35
N ALA A 81 -0.23 8.59 1.03
CA ALA A 81 0.88 9.01 0.19
C ALA A 81 1.39 10.42 0.56
N GLU A 82 0.47 11.36 0.75
CA GLU A 82 0.79 12.73 1.18
C GLU A 82 1.45 12.75 2.56
N GLN A 83 0.92 11.99 3.52
CA GLN A 83 1.51 11.86 4.86
C GLN A 83 2.92 11.28 4.82
N LEU A 84 3.13 10.24 3.99
CA LEU A 84 4.45 9.67 3.79
C LEU A 84 5.40 10.70 3.18
N TRP A 85 4.96 11.43 2.16
CA TRP A 85 5.77 12.46 1.53
C TRP A 85 6.16 13.57 2.50
N THR A 86 5.20 14.09 3.27
CA THR A 86 5.49 15.08 4.34
C THR A 86 6.45 14.53 5.39
N TYR A 87 6.32 13.26 5.76
CA TYR A 87 7.27 12.62 6.67
C TYR A 87 8.69 12.62 6.08
N LEU A 88 8.84 12.28 4.80
CA LEU A 88 10.15 12.26 4.14
C LEU A 88 10.76 13.66 4.00
N GLU A 89 9.98 14.65 3.59
CA GLU A 89 10.45 16.05 3.49
C GLU A 89 10.95 16.58 4.84
N THR A 90 10.23 16.28 5.92
CA THR A 90 10.60 16.71 7.27
C THR A 90 11.71 15.85 7.89
N PHE A 91 11.98 14.67 7.34
CA PHE A 91 12.97 13.73 7.86
C PHE A 91 14.41 14.23 7.65
N ASP A 92 14.71 14.82 6.49
CA ASP A 92 16.03 15.39 6.21
C ASP A 92 16.31 16.61 7.11
N ASP A 93 15.33 17.48 7.29
CA ASP A 93 15.42 18.62 8.22
C ASP A 93 15.62 18.15 9.67
N TRP A 94 14.95 17.06 10.08
CA TRP A 94 15.08 16.48 11.42
C TRP A 94 16.45 15.82 11.64
N LEU A 95 16.97 15.08 10.65
CA LEU A 95 18.31 14.51 10.70
C LEU A 95 19.40 15.59 10.75
N ALA A 96 19.20 16.71 10.04
CA ALA A 96 20.11 17.85 10.08
C ALA A 96 20.10 18.56 11.44
N THR A 97 18.95 18.66 12.11
CA THR A 97 18.83 19.32 13.42
C THR A 97 19.09 18.42 14.63
N ASN A 98 18.94 17.10 14.50
CA ASN A 98 19.15 16.13 15.58
C ASN A 98 19.99 14.93 15.11
N PRO A 99 21.28 15.15 14.75
CA PRO A 99 22.12 14.07 14.27
C PRO A 99 22.30 12.99 15.35
N THR A 100 22.20 11.74 14.92
CA THR A 100 22.44 10.58 15.79
C THR A 100 23.89 10.59 16.31
N PRO A 101 24.19 9.93 17.44
CA PRO A 101 25.55 9.89 17.99
C PRO A 101 26.59 9.36 16.99
N GLU A 102 26.21 8.40 16.15
CA GLU A 102 27.05 7.83 15.10
C GLU A 102 27.28 8.81 13.93
N GLN A 103 26.27 9.62 13.57
CA GLN A 103 26.42 10.69 12.58
C GLN A 103 27.31 11.82 13.12
N ARG A 104 27.15 12.20 14.40
CA ARG A 104 28.04 13.17 15.07
C ARG A 104 29.49 12.69 15.09
N ALA A 105 29.73 11.41 15.35
CA ALA A 105 31.07 10.83 15.33
C ALA A 105 31.71 10.88 13.92
N ARG A 106 30.93 10.66 12.86
CA ARG A 106 31.40 10.78 11.46
C ARG A 106 31.66 12.23 11.05
N MET A 107 30.82 13.18 11.47
CA MET A 107 31.04 14.61 11.25
C MET A 107 32.32 15.09 11.96
N ALA A 108 32.54 14.70 13.21
CA ALA A 108 33.74 15.03 13.97
C ALA A 108 35.02 14.43 13.35
N GLN A 109 34.95 13.25 12.74
CA GLN A 109 36.07 12.67 11.97
C GLN A 109 36.32 13.43 10.66
N ASN A 110 35.27 13.89 9.97
CA ASN A 110 35.40 14.65 8.71
C ASN A 110 35.92 16.08 8.92
N GLU A 111 35.62 16.73 10.06
CA GLU A 111 36.15 18.06 10.39
C GLU A 111 37.67 18.07 10.60
N GLN A 112 38.29 16.95 10.99
CA GLN A 112 39.76 16.84 11.07
C GLN A 112 40.44 16.56 9.72
N ALA A 113 39.69 16.14 8.70
CA ALA A 113 40.22 15.82 7.35
C ALA A 113 40.08 16.98 6.34
N HIS A 114 39.49 18.11 6.72
CA HIS A 114 39.06 19.18 5.80
C HIS A 114 40.15 20.14 5.27
N GLN A 115 41.42 19.74 5.19
CA GLN A 115 42.42 20.49 4.41
C GLN A 115 42.78 19.90 3.04
N GLN A 116 42.41 18.66 2.71
CA GLN A 116 42.67 18.10 1.38
C GLN A 116 41.60 17.10 0.96
N GLN A 117 40.57 17.59 0.25
CA GLN A 117 39.86 16.94 -0.88
C GLN A 117 38.38 17.33 -0.88
N GLN A 118 38.08 18.35 -1.70
CA GLN A 118 36.78 18.50 -2.34
C GLN A 118 36.60 17.37 -3.37
N LEU A 119 35.32 17.01 -3.61
CA LEU A 119 34.80 16.08 -4.63
C LEU A 119 34.67 14.62 -4.20
N GLY A 120 33.81 14.39 -3.23
CA GLY A 120 33.02 13.16 -3.17
C GLY A 120 31.56 13.56 -3.08
N PHE A 121 30.87 13.68 -4.22
CA PHE A 121 29.41 13.59 -4.22
C PHE A 121 29.09 12.25 -3.54
N GLN A 122 28.63 12.29 -2.28
CA GLN A 122 27.87 11.17 -1.75
C GLN A 122 26.63 11.10 -2.64
N GLU A 123 26.59 10.12 -3.55
CA GLU A 123 25.34 9.70 -4.15
C GLU A 123 24.41 9.35 -2.98
N GLU A 124 23.52 10.29 -2.65
CA GLU A 124 22.33 9.99 -1.86
C GLU A 124 21.61 8.88 -2.61
N LEU A 125 21.75 7.65 -2.09
CA LEU A 125 20.97 6.53 -2.57
C LEU A 125 19.51 6.95 -2.54
N PRO A 126 18.79 6.89 -3.67
CA PRO A 126 17.39 7.27 -3.69
C PRO A 126 16.64 6.46 -2.64
N PRO A 127 15.62 7.05 -2.00
CA PRO A 127 14.82 6.35 -1.00
C PRO A 127 14.33 5.03 -1.59
N PRO A 128 14.27 3.94 -0.78
CA PRO A 128 13.80 2.65 -1.26
C PRO A 128 12.46 2.78 -1.98
N GLU A 129 12.22 2.00 -3.04
CA GLU A 129 11.01 2.13 -3.86
C GLU A 129 9.69 2.00 -3.08
N TRP A 130 9.69 1.24 -1.97
CA TRP A 130 8.54 1.11 -1.08
C TRP A 130 8.18 2.40 -0.33
N LEU A 131 9.09 3.38 -0.33
CA LEU A 131 8.99 4.69 0.29
C LEU A 131 8.66 5.80 -0.72
N LEU A 132 8.58 5.48 -2.02
CA LEU A 132 8.24 6.47 -3.07
C LEU A 132 6.73 6.72 -3.11
N PRO A 133 6.27 7.99 -3.15
CA PRO A 133 4.85 8.31 -3.31
C PRO A 133 4.23 7.77 -4.59
N ASP A 134 5.02 7.61 -5.65
CA ASP A 134 4.57 7.04 -6.92
C ASP A 134 4.00 5.63 -6.75
N ARG A 135 4.43 4.88 -5.73
CA ARG A 135 3.86 3.58 -5.37
C ARG A 135 2.39 3.68 -4.95
N TYR A 136 1.92 4.83 -4.51
CA TYR A 136 0.53 5.04 -4.06
C TYR A 136 -0.40 5.49 -5.18
N LYS A 137 0.10 5.56 -6.42
CA LYS A 137 -0.68 6.03 -7.56
C LYS A 137 -1.74 5.00 -7.98
N ILE A 138 -3.01 5.34 -7.74
CA ILE A 138 -4.14 4.54 -8.21
C ILE A 138 -4.46 4.90 -9.65
N THR A 139 -4.42 3.91 -10.54
CA THR A 139 -4.80 4.10 -11.95
C THR A 139 -6.30 4.32 -12.11
N ASP A 140 -6.71 5.13 -13.08
CA ASP A 140 -8.14 5.37 -13.35
C ASP A 140 -8.86 4.11 -13.83
N ASP A 141 -8.15 3.20 -14.51
CA ASP A 141 -8.67 1.87 -14.85
C ASP A 141 -9.05 1.08 -13.61
N THR A 142 -8.20 1.07 -12.58
CA THR A 142 -8.51 0.39 -11.31
C THR A 142 -9.80 0.95 -10.69
N LYS A 143 -9.94 2.28 -10.63
CA LYS A 143 -11.14 2.94 -10.06
C LYS A 143 -12.40 2.55 -10.82
N LEU A 144 -12.34 2.62 -12.16
CA LEU A 144 -13.47 2.28 -13.02
C LEU A 144 -13.85 0.80 -12.86
N ARG A 145 -12.88 -0.10 -12.89
CA ARG A 145 -13.12 -1.54 -12.75
C ARG A 145 -13.73 -1.89 -11.40
N LEU A 146 -13.21 -1.35 -10.30
CA LEU A 146 -13.79 -1.59 -8.98
C LEU A 146 -15.22 -1.06 -8.90
N THR A 147 -15.48 0.14 -9.42
CA THR A 147 -16.83 0.74 -9.46
C THR A 147 -17.81 -0.12 -10.23
N LEU A 148 -17.42 -0.59 -11.43
CA LEU A 148 -18.27 -1.45 -12.26
C LEU A 148 -18.52 -2.80 -11.60
N MET A 149 -17.47 -3.42 -11.05
CA MET A 149 -17.58 -4.72 -10.39
C MET A 149 -18.44 -4.66 -9.13
N ASP A 150 -18.28 -3.63 -8.29
CA ASP A 150 -19.12 -3.42 -7.11
C ASP A 150 -20.58 -3.16 -7.52
N GLY A 151 -20.82 -2.30 -8.52
CA GLY A 151 -22.17 -2.03 -9.01
C GLY A 151 -22.88 -3.29 -9.52
N LEU A 152 -22.21 -4.07 -10.36
CA LEU A 152 -22.72 -5.35 -10.85
C LEU A 152 -22.94 -6.37 -9.70
N TYR A 153 -22.04 -6.43 -8.73
CA TYR A 153 -22.17 -7.30 -7.55
C TYR A 153 -23.38 -6.93 -6.69
N LYS A 154 -23.65 -5.63 -6.50
CA LYS A 154 -24.86 -5.11 -5.83
C LYS A 154 -26.14 -5.43 -6.60
N HIS A 155 -26.07 -5.53 -7.93
CA HIS A 155 -27.16 -6.01 -8.78
C HIS A 155 -27.31 -7.55 -8.82
N GLY A 156 -26.58 -8.28 -7.98
CA GLY A 156 -26.74 -9.73 -7.81
C GLY A 156 -25.84 -10.59 -8.68
N TRP A 157 -24.91 -9.99 -9.42
CA TRP A 157 -23.93 -10.76 -10.18
C TRP A 157 -22.92 -11.42 -9.22
N ARG A 158 -22.67 -12.72 -9.44
CA ARG A 158 -21.72 -13.52 -8.65
C ARG A 158 -20.81 -14.28 -9.62
N TRP A 159 -19.54 -13.88 -9.70
CA TRP A 159 -18.52 -14.50 -10.55
C TRP A 159 -17.30 -15.00 -9.75
N PHE A 160 -17.42 -15.02 -8.42
CA PHE A 160 -16.39 -15.43 -7.45
C PHE A 160 -16.73 -16.72 -6.69
N ASP A 161 -17.89 -17.33 -6.99
CA ASP A 161 -18.36 -18.57 -6.36
C ASP A 161 -17.91 -19.80 -7.15
#